data_AF-A0A1Z2L2Q8-F1
#
_entry.id   AF-A0A1Z2L2Q8-F1
#
_cell.length_a   1.000
_cell.length_b   1.000
_cell.length_c   1.000
_cell.angle_alpha   90.00
_cell.angle_beta   90.00
_cell.angle_gamma   90.00
#
_symmetry.space_group_name_H-M   'P 1'
#
loop_
_entity.id
_entity.type
_entity.pdbx_description
1 polymer ?
#
loop_
_entity_poly.entity_id
_entity_poly.type
_entity_poly.pdbx_seq_one_letter_code
_entity_poly.pdbx_strand_id
1 'polypeptide(L)' 'MQVAGWHVEVEFDENDTHTRAAALLRLRDGNELRGRGQATRDPRDPDEKRIGEELAGGRALLDIGQQLLAKAGAEVERL' A
#
# COMPACT_ATOMS: atom_id res chain seq x y z
N MET A 1 -26.17 -11.12 7.00
CA MET A 1 -24.74 -11.32 6.67
C MET A 1 -23.91 -10.33 7.49
N GLN A 2 -22.91 -10.80 8.22
CA GLN A 2 -21.96 -9.90 8.87
C GLN A 2 -20.77 -9.68 7.93
N VAL A 3 -20.52 -8.44 7.55
CA VAL A 3 -19.38 -8.11 6.67
C VAL A 3 -18.10 -8.14 7.50
N ALA A 4 -17.11 -8.92 7.07
CA ALA A 4 -15.77 -8.84 7.61
C ALA A 4 -15.04 -7.66 6.97
N GLY A 5 -14.81 -6.60 7.74
CA GLY A 5 -14.06 -5.42 7.30
C GLY A 5 -12.59 -5.47 7.70
N TRP A 6 -11.74 -4.91 6.84
CA TRP A 6 -10.34 -4.59 7.12
C TRP A 6 -10.12 -3.08 6.95
N HIS A 7 -9.13 -2.54 7.65
CA HIS A 7 -8.70 -1.16 7.53
C HIS A 7 -7.23 -1.13 7.11
N VAL A 8 -6.91 -0.28 6.13
CA VAL A 8 -5.54 -0.02 5.71
C VAL A 8 -5.26 1.45 5.99
N GLU A 9 -4.26 1.71 6.81
CA GLU A 9 -3.74 3.05 7.07
C GLU A 9 -2.70 3.35 5.99
N VAL A 10 -2.78 4.51 5.35
CA VAL A 10 -1.81 4.95 4.34
C VAL A 10 -1.34 6.35 4.68
N GLU A 11 -0.03 6.50 4.82
CA GLU A 11 0.64 7.78 5.06
C GLU A 11 1.50 8.15 3.86
N PHE A 12 1.58 9.45 3.59
CA PHE A 12 2.35 10.00 2.48
C PHE A 12 3.43 10.95 2.97
N ASP A 13 4.57 10.89 2.32
CA ASP A 13 5.69 11.83 2.49
C ASP A 13 6.06 12.38 1.10
N GLU A 14 5.88 13.69 0.92
CA GLU A 14 6.00 14.36 -0.38
C GLU A 14 7.01 15.49 -0.36
N ASN A 15 7.79 15.57 -1.44
CA ASN A 15 8.58 16.75 -1.80
C ASN A 15 8.28 17.16 -3.25
N ASP A 16 8.99 18.19 -3.74
CA ASP A 16 8.75 18.79 -5.06
C ASP A 16 8.81 17.84 -6.25
N THR A 17 9.36 16.63 -6.11
CA THR A 17 9.52 15.68 -7.23
C THR A 17 9.20 14.23 -6.87
N HIS A 18 9.06 13.91 -5.58
CA HIS A 18 8.88 12.54 -5.10
C HIS A 18 7.75 12.47 -4.10
N THR A 19 6.86 11.50 -4.31
CA THR A 19 5.85 11.07 -3.35
C THR A 19 6.19 9.67 -2.89
N ARG A 20 6.23 9.46 -1.57
CA ARG A 20 6.38 8.14 -0.94
C ARG A 20 5.11 7.80 -0.17
N ALA A 21 4.73 6.54 -0.20
CA ALA A 21 3.58 6.02 0.55
C ALA A 21 4.01 4.82 1.40
N ALA A 22 3.52 4.79 2.64
CA ALA A 22 3.61 3.64 3.52
C ALA A 22 2.20 3.17 3.89
N ALA A 23 1.89 1.89 3.66
CA ALA A 23 0.60 1.29 3.98
C ALA A 23 0.76 0.29 5.14
N LEU A 24 -0.18 0.29 6.09
CA LEU A 24 -0.25 -0.67 7.18
C LEU A 24 -1.62 -1.36 7.18
N LEU A 25 -1.61 -2.69 7.08
CA LEU A 25 -2.81 -3.52 7.27
C LEU A 25 -2.63 -4.38 8.52
N ARG A 26 -3.60 -4.30 9.44
CA ARG A 26 -3.69 -5.17 10.61
C ARG A 26 -4.73 -6.26 10.39
N LEU A 27 -4.28 -7.50 10.42
CA LEU A 27 -5.13 -8.68 10.29
C LEU A 27 -5.67 -9.12 11.65
N ARG A 28 -6.75 -9.90 11.62
CA ARG A 28 -7.46 -10.38 12.82
C ARG A 28 -6.65 -11.38 13.65
N ASP A 29 -5.70 -12.06 13.00
CA ASP A 29 -4.77 -12.99 13.64
C ASP A 29 -3.59 -12.26 14.33
N GLY A 30 -3.61 -10.92 14.34
CA GLY A 30 -2.57 -10.08 14.92
C GLY A 30 -1.39 -9.78 13.98
N ASN A 31 -1.37 -10.34 12.77
CA ASN A 31 -0.31 -10.04 11.81
C ASN A 31 -0.45 -8.60 11.27
N GLU A 32 0.69 -7.93 11.12
CA GLU A 32 0.79 -6.64 10.45
C GLU A 32 1.49 -6.81 9.11
N LEU A 33 0.88 -6.29 8.05
CA LEU A 33 1.51 -6.20 6.73
C LEU A 33 1.83 -4.74 6.44
N ARG A 34 3.05 -4.50 5.93
CA ARG A 34 3.55 -3.16 5.63
C ARG A 34 3.90 -3.05 4.15
N GLY A 35 3.18 -2.22 3.44
CA GLY A 35 3.36 -1.96 2.02
C GLY A 35 4.10 -0.65 1.80
N ARG A 36 4.88 -0.57 0.72
CA ARG A 36 5.56 0.67 0.32
C ARG A 36 5.31 0.99 -1.13
N GLY A 37 5.20 2.28 -1.42
CA GLY A 37 5.08 2.79 -2.77
C GLY A 37 5.82 4.10 -2.94
N GLN A 38 6.20 4.40 -4.17
CA GLN A 38 6.85 5.66 -4.52
C GLN A 38 6.40 6.08 -5.90
N ALA A 39 6.35 7.39 -6.14
CA ALA A 39 6.13 8.01 -7.43
C ALA A 39 7.12 9.17 -7.60
N THR A 40 7.61 9.35 -8.82
CA THR A 40 8.51 10.44 -9.19
C THR A 40 7.86 11.21 -10.33
N ARG A 41 7.76 12.53 -10.18
CA ARG A 41 7.26 13.43 -11.21
C ARG A 41 8.36 13.71 -12.24
N ASP A 42 8.05 13.69 -13.53
CA ASP A 42 8.99 14.22 -14.53
C ASP A 42 9.09 15.75 -14.35
N PRO A 43 10.28 16.37 -14.44
CA PRO A 43 10.41 17.83 -14.32
C PRO A 43 9.57 18.63 -15.32
N ARG A 44 9.15 18.01 -16.44
CA ARG A 44 8.32 18.62 -17.49
C ARG A 44 6.83 18.49 -17.22
N ASP A 45 6.43 17.64 -16.28
CA ASP A 45 5.02 17.44 -15.93
C ASP A 45 4.52 18.55 -15.00
N PRO A 46 3.24 18.93 -15.09
CA PRO A 46 2.61 19.85 -14.15
C PRO A 46 2.73 19.36 -12.70
N ASP A 47 2.87 20.29 -11.76
CA ASP A 47 2.97 19.99 -10.32
C ASP A 47 1.61 19.60 -9.72
N GLU A 48 1.15 18.39 -10.06
CA GLU A 48 -0.12 17.81 -9.62
C GLU A 48 0.13 16.73 -8.55
N LYS A 49 0.25 17.17 -7.29
CA LYS A 49 0.55 16.30 -6.13
C LYS A 49 -0.37 15.08 -6.01
N ARG A 50 -1.66 15.27 -6.29
CA ARG A 50 -2.67 14.21 -6.20
C ARG A 50 -2.33 12.97 -7.05
N ILE A 51 -1.68 13.16 -8.21
CA ILE A 51 -1.26 12.04 -9.07
C ILE A 51 -0.13 11.23 -8.42
N GLY A 52 0.82 11.92 -7.76
CA GLY A 52 1.88 11.29 -6.99
C GLY A 52 1.33 10.43 -5.85
N GLU A 53 0.36 10.97 -5.10
CA GLU A 53 -0.34 10.24 -4.02
C GLU A 53 -1.09 9.01 -4.56
N GLU A 54 -1.87 9.17 -5.62
CA GLU A 54 -2.61 8.07 -6.25
C GLU A 54 -1.67 6.94 -6.71
N LEU A 55 -0.56 7.28 -7.35
CA LEU A 55 0.44 6.33 -7.83
C LEU A 55 1.21 5.64 -6.70
N ALA A 56 1.74 6.42 -5.75
CA ALA A 56 2.50 5.87 -4.63
C ALA A 56 1.59 5.03 -3.73
N GLY A 57 0.39 5.52 -3.42
CA GLY A 57 -0.62 4.81 -2.64
C GLY A 57 -1.06 3.52 -3.31
N GLY A 58 -1.38 3.56 -4.60
CA GLY A 58 -1.72 2.37 -5.38
C GLY A 58 -0.61 1.31 -5.37
N ARG A 59 0.67 1.74 -5.48
CA ARG A 59 1.83 0.84 -5.38
C ARG A 59 1.97 0.23 -3.98
N ALA A 60 1.79 1.02 -2.91
CA ALA A 60 1.82 0.51 -1.54
C ALA A 60 0.69 -0.51 -1.27
N LEU A 61 -0.51 -0.26 -1.82
CA LEU A 61 -1.64 -1.19 -1.71
C LEU A 61 -1.43 -2.47 -2.52
N LEU A 62 -0.80 -2.38 -3.69
CA LEU A 62 -0.42 -3.56 -4.47
C LEU A 62 0.57 -4.45 -3.71
N ASP A 63 1.56 -3.84 -3.05
CA ASP A 63 2.53 -4.54 -2.19
C ASP A 63 1.81 -5.27 -1.03
N ILE A 64 0.89 -4.60 -0.32
CA ILE A 64 0.02 -5.25 0.69
C ILE A 64 -0.73 -6.45 0.09
N GLY A 65 -1.32 -6.28 -1.10
CA GLY A 65 -2.06 -7.34 -1.80
C GLY A 65 -1.18 -8.56 -2.11
N GLN A 66 0.05 -8.33 -2.59
CA GLN A 66 1.02 -9.39 -2.85
C GLN A 66 1.42 -10.13 -1.57
N GLN A 67 1.68 -9.39 -0.49
CA GLN A 67 2.02 -9.98 0.81
C GLN A 67 0.86 -10.82 1.39
N LEU A 68 -0.39 -10.35 1.26
CA LEU A 68 -1.56 -11.10 1.68
C LEU A 68 -1.67 -12.45 0.97
N LEU A 69 -1.54 -12.43 -0.37
CA LEU A 69 -1.60 -13.65 -1.18
C LEU A 69 -0.47 -14.61 -0.82
N ALA A 70 0.75 -14.12 -0.62
CA ALA A 70 1.87 -14.93 -0.20
C ALA A 70 1.65 -15.56 1.18
N LYS A 71 1.15 -14.80 2.15
CA LYS A 71 0.81 -15.30 3.50
C LYS A 71 -0.23 -16.42 3.42
N ALA A 72 -1.33 -16.18 2.70
CA ALA A 72 -2.39 -17.15 2.53
C ALA A 72 -1.90 -18.44 1.85
N GLY A 73 -1.09 -18.31 0.79
CA GLY A 73 -0.47 -19.44 0.12
C GLY A 73 0.38 -20.29 1.07
N ALA A 74 1.23 -19.64 1.87
CA ALA A 74 2.06 -20.33 2.85
C ALA A 74 1.24 -21.01 3.97
N GLU A 75 0.07 -20.47 4.32
CA GLU A 75 -0.85 -21.12 5.28
C GLU A 75 -1.49 -22.36 4.70
N VAL A 76 -1.91 -22.33 3.43
CA VAL A 76 -2.47 -23.49 2.74
C VAL A 76 -1.47 -24.64 2.65
N GLU A 77 -0.18 -24.36 2.41
CA GLU A 77 0.87 -25.39 2.38
C GLU A 77 1.13 -26.06 3.74
N ARG A 78 0.71 -25.45 4.85
CA ARG A 78 0.89 -25.98 6.22
C ARG A 78 -0.33 -26.72 6.76
N LEU A 79 -1.43 -26.74 6.01
CA LEU A 79 -2.62 -27.56 6.31
C LEU A 79 -2.42 -28.99 5.84
#